data_AF-A0A849L400-F1
#
_entry.id   AF-A0A849L400-F1
#
_cell.length_a   1.000
_cell.length_b   1.000
_cell.length_c   1.000
_cell.angle_alpha   90.00
_cell.angle_beta   90.00
_cell.angle_gamma   90.00
#
_symmetry.space_group_name_H-M   'P 1'
#
loop_
_entity.id
_entity.type
_entity.pdbx_description
1 polymer ?
#
loop_
_entity_poly.entity_id
_entity_poly.type
_entity_poly.pdbx_seq_one_letter_code
_entity_poly.pdbx_strand_id
1 'polypeptide(L)'
;MREGKYLLYIGIAPPKDRLVRRGAPTPVKSRLWRNHLRGTVRSSTLRLSLAALLEQELELEFWRDARNRVRMDRHHEDKLSEWIAKHAGISVAHHDVPWSLEETLIRNGPPLPLNLSMSEHPFKSTLSDMRRALARV
;
A
#
# COMPACT_ATOMS: atom_id res chain seq x y z
N MET A 1 -9.27 7.11 -16.49
CA MET A 1 -10.34 6.47 -15.68
C MET A 1 -10.83 5.25 -16.45
N ARG A 2 -10.87 4.07 -15.84
CA ARG A 2 -11.64 2.93 -16.35
C ARG A 2 -12.81 2.74 -15.41
N GLU A 3 -14.04 2.67 -15.94
CA GLU A 3 -15.23 2.23 -15.20
C GLU A 3 -15.53 3.03 -13.90
N GLY A 4 -15.31 4.34 -13.88
CA GLY A 4 -15.55 5.16 -12.68
C GLY A 4 -14.61 4.88 -11.50
N LYS A 5 -13.53 4.12 -11.70
CA LYS A 5 -12.52 3.84 -10.67
C LYS A 5 -11.37 4.84 -10.74
N TYR A 6 -10.91 5.27 -9.57
CA TYR A 6 -9.75 6.13 -9.39
C TYR A 6 -8.51 5.31 -9.06
N LEU A 7 -7.38 5.65 -9.66
CA LEU A 7 -6.10 5.07 -9.28
C LEU A 7 -5.59 5.80 -8.04
N LEU A 8 -5.57 5.12 -6.90
CA LEU A 8 -5.20 5.74 -5.62
C LEU A 8 -3.77 5.42 -5.18
N TYR A 9 -3.22 4.31 -5.68
CA TYR A 9 -1.92 3.79 -5.29
C TYR A 9 -1.25 3.06 -6.46
N ILE A 10 0.06 3.23 -6.60
CA ILE A 10 0.91 2.37 -7.42
C ILE A 10 2.09 1.82 -6.61
N GLY A 11 2.59 0.66 -7.01
CA GLY A 11 3.80 0.08 -6.44
C GLY A 11 4.47 -0.87 -7.42
N ILE A 12 5.76 -1.11 -7.23
CA ILE A 12 6.57 -1.96 -8.11
C ILE A 12 7.09 -3.24 -7.45
N ALA A 13 7.36 -4.23 -8.28
CA ALA A 13 8.15 -5.40 -7.92
C ALA A 13 8.89 -5.94 -9.16
N PRO A 14 10.21 -6.20 -9.10
CA PRO A 14 11.14 -5.90 -8.00
C PRO A 14 11.41 -4.39 -7.83
N PRO A 15 11.95 -3.93 -6.68
CA PRO A 15 12.56 -2.61 -6.57
C PRO A 15 13.86 -2.52 -7.41
N LYS A 16 14.28 -1.30 -7.76
CA LYS A 16 15.44 -0.99 -8.62
C LYS A 16 16.70 -1.80 -8.28
N ASP A 17 17.01 -1.95 -6.99
CA ASP A 17 18.29 -2.54 -6.53
C ASP A 17 18.25 -4.07 -6.37
N ARG A 18 17.12 -4.72 -6.70
CA ARG A 18 16.99 -6.17 -6.59
C ARG A 18 17.19 -6.81 -7.96
N LEU A 19 18.38 -7.35 -8.19
CA LEU A 19 18.69 -8.20 -9.35
C LEU A 19 17.68 -9.36 -9.43
N VAL A 20 16.83 -9.33 -10.46
CA VAL A 20 16.01 -10.48 -10.83
C VAL A 20 16.81 -11.30 -11.83
N ARG A 21 17.08 -12.57 -11.50
CA ARG A 21 17.68 -13.51 -12.46
C ARG A 21 16.77 -13.60 -13.70
N ARG A 22 17.34 -13.44 -14.90
CA ARG A 22 16.60 -13.64 -16.16
C ARG A 22 15.92 -15.01 -16.12
N GLY A 23 14.61 -15.04 -16.36
CA GLY A 23 13.80 -16.27 -16.37
C GLY A 23 13.16 -16.69 -15.02
N ALA A 24 13.39 -15.96 -13.91
CA ALA A 24 12.69 -16.25 -12.66
C ALA A 24 11.21 -15.81 -12.74
N PRO A 25 10.23 -16.64 -12.31
CA PRO A 25 8.83 -16.24 -12.27
C PRO A 25 8.69 -14.93 -11.49
N THR A 26 8.14 -13.90 -12.13
CA THR A 26 8.06 -12.57 -11.50
C THR A 26 7.20 -12.69 -10.24
N PRO A 27 7.71 -12.38 -9.03
CA PRO A 27 6.96 -12.57 -7.79
C PRO A 27 5.76 -11.64 -7.64
N VAL A 28 5.34 -10.90 -8.67
CA VAL A 28 4.34 -9.82 -8.63
C VAL A 28 3.01 -10.35 -8.10
N LYS A 29 2.48 -11.46 -8.65
CA LYS A 29 1.26 -12.09 -8.13
C LYS A 29 1.41 -12.56 -6.68
N SER A 30 2.53 -13.21 -6.37
CA SER A 30 2.84 -13.71 -5.01
C SER A 30 2.94 -12.57 -3.98
N ARG A 31 3.62 -11.46 -4.33
CA ARG A 31 3.78 -10.29 -3.48
C ARG A 31 2.47 -9.52 -3.32
N LEU A 32 1.73 -9.32 -4.40
CA LEU A 32 0.43 -8.67 -4.35
C LEU A 32 -0.51 -9.45 -3.41
N TRP A 33 -0.60 -10.76 -3.61
CA TRP A 33 -1.46 -11.63 -2.82
C TRP A 33 -1.03 -11.73 -1.35
N ARG A 34 0.26 -12.00 -1.10
CA ARG A 34 0.78 -12.24 0.26
C ARG A 34 0.97 -10.97 1.08
N ASN A 35 1.22 -9.81 0.47
CA ASN A 35 1.52 -8.58 1.21
C ASN A 35 0.36 -7.59 1.23
N HIS A 36 -0.26 -7.31 0.08
CA HIS A 36 -1.28 -6.26 0.01
C HIS A 36 -2.67 -6.80 0.31
N LEU A 37 -3.00 -7.98 -0.22
CA LEU A 37 -4.32 -8.58 -0.05
C LEU A 37 -4.49 -9.38 1.24
N ARG A 38 -3.47 -10.13 1.66
CA ARG A 38 -3.52 -10.98 2.88
C ARG A 38 -2.38 -10.74 3.87
N GLY A 39 -1.65 -9.64 3.68
CA GLY A 39 -0.51 -9.32 4.54
C GLY A 39 -0.93 -8.57 5.79
N THR A 40 0.04 -7.93 6.43
CA THR A 40 -0.17 -7.11 7.62
C THR A 40 0.12 -5.64 7.35
N VAL A 41 -0.41 -4.73 8.17
CA VAL A 41 -0.09 -3.29 8.11
C VAL A 41 1.41 -3.02 8.26
N ARG A 42 2.13 -3.91 8.95
CA ARG A 42 3.58 -3.81 9.12
C ARG A 42 4.37 -4.15 7.85
N SER A 43 3.84 -5.01 7.00
CA SER A 43 4.52 -5.49 5.78
C SER A 43 4.11 -4.74 4.52
N SER A 44 3.07 -3.89 4.59
CA SER A 44 2.49 -3.25 3.41
C SER A 44 2.16 -1.79 3.70
N THR A 45 2.88 -0.90 3.00
CA THR A 45 2.63 0.56 3.06
C THR A 45 1.20 0.91 2.69
N LEU A 46 0.64 0.25 1.68
CA LEU A 46 -0.76 0.43 1.27
C LEU A 46 -1.72 0.05 2.40
N ARG A 47 -1.53 -1.12 3.03
CA ARG A 47 -2.40 -1.56 4.13
C ARG A 47 -2.33 -0.60 5.31
N LEU A 48 -1.13 -0.13 5.66
CA LEU A 48 -0.98 0.86 6.73
C LEU A 48 -1.70 2.17 6.42
N SER A 49 -1.62 2.66 5.17
CA SER A 49 -2.35 3.86 4.76
C SER A 49 -3.87 3.65 4.81
N LEU A 50 -4.38 2.52 4.31
CA LEU A 50 -5.81 2.19 4.36
C LEU A 50 -6.31 2.01 5.79
N ALA A 51 -5.56 1.30 6.64
CA ALA A 51 -5.91 1.11 8.04
C ALA A 51 -6.00 2.44 8.79
N ALA A 52 -5.09 3.39 8.52
CA ALA A 52 -5.15 4.72 9.11
C ALA A 52 -6.40 5.50 8.67
N LEU A 53 -6.81 5.37 7.40
CA LEU A 53 -7.99 6.05 6.87
C LEU A 53 -9.30 5.44 7.37
N LEU A 54 -9.30 4.13 7.60
CA LEU A 54 -10.49 3.34 7.93
C LEU A 54 -10.54 2.93 9.41
N GLU A 55 -9.69 3.51 10.26
CA GLU A 55 -9.61 3.20 11.69
C GLU A 55 -10.98 3.25 12.36
N GLN A 56 -11.70 4.36 12.17
CA GLN A 56 -13.02 4.55 12.76
C GLN A 56 -14.11 3.72 12.05
N GLU A 57 -14.07 3.64 10.71
CA GLU A 57 -15.09 2.94 9.91
C GLU A 57 -15.10 1.42 10.17
N LEU A 58 -13.93 0.83 10.39
CA LEU A 58 -13.77 -0.61 10.61
C LEU A 58 -13.53 -0.99 12.07
N GLU A 59 -13.54 0.00 12.97
CA GLU A 59 -13.24 -0.15 14.40
C GLU A 59 -11.94 -0.95 14.57
N LEU A 60 -10.86 -0.43 13.98
CA LEU A 60 -9.55 -1.06 14.02
C LEU A 60 -8.80 -0.63 15.27
N GLU A 61 -8.21 -1.60 15.96
CA GLU A 61 -7.33 -1.33 17.09
C GLU A 61 -5.88 -1.63 16.73
N PHE A 62 -4.99 -0.81 17.26
CA PHE A 62 -3.57 -0.83 16.93
C PHE A 62 -2.73 -0.89 18.19
N TRP A 63 -1.57 -1.52 18.07
CA TRP A 63 -0.51 -1.49 19.08
C TRP A 63 0.86 -1.33 18.42
N ARG A 64 1.89 -1.04 19.23
CA ARG A 64 3.27 -0.90 18.74
C ARG A 64 4.15 -2.00 19.30
N ASP A 65 4.90 -2.66 18.41
CA ASP A 65 5.86 -3.67 18.84
C ASP A 65 7.08 -3.05 19.55
N ALA A 66 7.94 -3.89 20.14
CA ALA A 66 9.16 -3.44 20.82
C ALA A 66 10.12 -2.61 19.96
N ARG A 67 9.93 -2.57 18.63
CA ARG A 67 10.67 -1.70 17.71
C ARG A 67 9.85 -0.50 17.24
N ASN A 68 8.83 -0.12 18.01
CA ASN A 68 7.93 1.00 17.75
C ASN A 68 7.14 0.89 16.43
N ARG A 69 6.92 -0.32 15.90
CA ARG A 69 6.20 -0.53 14.64
C ARG A 69 4.73 -0.83 14.89
N VAL A 70 3.86 -0.16 14.15
CA VAL A 70 2.40 -0.36 14.20
C VAL A 70 2.04 -1.78 13.79
N ARG A 71 1.18 -2.39 14.60
CA ARG A 71 0.61 -3.73 14.48
C ARG A 71 -0.88 -3.68 14.75
N MET A 72 -1.58 -4.72 14.31
CA MET A 72 -2.95 -5.01 14.67
C MET A 72 -3.04 -6.49 15.01
N ASP A 73 -4.04 -6.86 15.80
CA ASP A 73 -4.37 -8.26 16.00
C ASP A 73 -5.01 -8.86 14.75
N ARG A 74 -4.95 -10.19 14.65
CA ARG A 74 -5.32 -10.92 13.43
C ARG A 74 -6.74 -10.59 12.96
N HIS A 75 -7.69 -10.50 13.89
CA HIS A 75 -9.07 -10.13 13.62
C HIS A 75 -9.19 -8.80 12.84
N HIS A 76 -8.44 -7.77 13.22
CA HIS A 76 -8.46 -6.47 12.55
C HIS A 76 -7.76 -6.52 11.18
N GLU A 77 -6.70 -7.32 11.05
CA GLU A 77 -6.06 -7.57 9.75
C GLU A 77 -7.02 -8.28 8.78
N ASP A 78 -7.85 -9.19 9.28
CA ASP A 78 -8.87 -9.90 8.51
C ASP A 78 -10.00 -8.92 8.08
N LYS A 79 -10.53 -8.10 9.00
CA LYS A 79 -11.48 -7.00 8.68
C LYS A 79 -10.98 -6.11 7.54
N LEU A 80 -9.73 -5.65 7.62
CA LEU A 80 -9.13 -4.82 6.57
C LEU A 80 -8.98 -5.57 5.25
N SER A 81 -8.65 -6.86 5.30
CA SER A 81 -8.51 -7.70 4.09
C SER A 81 -9.85 -7.89 3.38
N GLU A 82 -10.93 -8.11 4.14
CA GLU A 82 -12.29 -8.22 3.61
C GLU A 82 -12.75 -6.92 2.95
N TRP A 83 -12.51 -5.78 3.61
CA TRP A 83 -12.84 -4.48 3.02
C TRP A 83 -12.05 -4.23 1.73
N ILE A 84 -10.74 -4.50 1.70
CA ILE A 84 -9.92 -4.36 0.49
C ILE A 84 -10.47 -5.27 -0.63
N ALA A 85 -10.81 -6.52 -0.32
CA ALA A 85 -11.32 -7.47 -1.31
C ALA A 85 -12.68 -7.00 -1.90
N LYS A 86 -13.51 -6.35 -1.09
CA LYS A 86 -14.83 -5.85 -1.51
C LYS A 86 -14.75 -4.54 -2.30
N HIS A 87 -13.83 -3.63 -1.93
CA HIS A 87 -13.84 -2.25 -2.42
C HIS A 87 -12.70 -1.92 -3.40
N ALA A 88 -11.58 -2.63 -3.37
CA ALA A 88 -10.42 -2.30 -4.18
C ALA A 88 -10.37 -3.08 -5.50
N GLY A 89 -10.20 -2.35 -6.61
CA GLY A 89 -9.78 -2.93 -7.88
C GLY A 89 -8.26 -2.96 -7.97
N ILE A 90 -7.69 -4.08 -8.44
CA ILE A 90 -6.24 -4.21 -8.66
C ILE A 90 -5.96 -4.49 -10.13
N SER A 91 -5.07 -3.69 -10.71
CA SER A 91 -4.50 -3.90 -12.04
C SER A 91 -3.03 -4.23 -11.93
N VAL A 92 -2.56 -5.18 -12.74
CA VAL A 92 -1.14 -5.55 -12.82
C VAL A 92 -0.69 -5.38 -14.27
N ALA A 93 0.40 -4.65 -14.46
CA ALA A 93 1.06 -4.47 -15.75
C ALA A 93 2.53 -4.88 -15.66
N HIS A 94 3.03 -5.53 -16.71
CA HIS A 94 4.44 -5.84 -16.85
C HIS A 94 5.15 -4.65 -17.50
N HIS A 95 6.35 -4.34 -17.02
CA HIS A 95 7.20 -3.29 -17.57
C HIS A 95 8.67 -3.67 -17.34
N ASP A 96 9.55 -3.39 -18.30
CA ASP A 96 10.97 -3.77 -18.22
C ASP A 96 11.73 -2.95 -17.18
N VAL A 97 11.31 -1.70 -17.00
CA VAL A 97 11.94 -0.71 -16.11
C VAL A 97 10.90 -0.13 -15.16
N PRO A 98 10.30 -0.95 -14.26
CA PRO A 98 9.12 -0.55 -13.49
C PRO A 98 9.39 0.64 -12.56
N TRP A 99 10.62 0.82 -12.07
CA TRP A 99 11.01 1.97 -11.24
C TRP A 99 10.93 3.32 -11.97
N SER A 100 11.34 3.38 -13.24
CA SER A 100 11.26 4.62 -14.03
C SER A 100 9.80 4.98 -14.35
N LEU A 101 8.95 3.97 -14.58
CA LEU A 101 7.52 4.17 -14.75
C LEU A 101 6.86 4.65 -13.45
N GLU A 102 7.18 4.04 -12.31
CA GLU A 102 6.67 4.45 -11.00
C GLU A 102 7.02 5.90 -10.67
N GLU A 103 8.28 6.29 -10.86
CA GLU A 103 8.71 7.68 -10.63
C GLU A 103 7.95 8.65 -11.54
N THR A 104 7.82 8.32 -12.82
CA THR A 104 7.08 9.16 -13.80
C THR A 104 5.62 9.31 -13.39
N LEU A 105 4.96 8.23 -13.00
CA LEU A 105 3.55 8.26 -12.61
C LEU A 105 3.32 8.97 -11.27
N ILE A 106 4.22 8.84 -10.30
CA ILE A 106 4.10 9.54 -9.01
C ILE A 106 4.31 11.05 -9.16
N ARG A 107 5.25 11.47 -10.01
CA ARG A 107 5.56 12.89 -10.19
C ARG A 107 4.63 13.61 -11.16
N ASN A 108 4.33 12.97 -12.30
CA ASN A 108 3.68 13.61 -13.45
C ASN A 108 2.37 12.93 -13.85
N GLY A 109 1.96 11.88 -13.14
CA GLY A 109 0.78 11.10 -13.45
C GLY A 109 -0.50 11.62 -12.80
N PRO A 110 -1.55 10.77 -12.72
CA PRO A 110 -2.78 11.12 -12.02
C PRO A 110 -2.52 11.33 -10.52
N PRO A 111 -3.45 11.96 -9.78
CA PRO A 111 -3.32 12.09 -8.33
C PRO A 111 -3.23 10.70 -7.67
N LEU A 112 -2.15 10.45 -6.94
CA LEU A 112 -1.89 9.20 -6.22
C LEU A 112 -1.84 9.47 -4.70
N PRO A 113 -2.99 9.75 -4.07
CA PRO A 113 -3.05 10.23 -2.68
C PRO A 113 -2.49 9.25 -1.65
N LEU A 114 -2.42 7.94 -1.97
CA LEU A 114 -1.93 6.92 -1.04
C LEU A 114 -0.43 6.61 -1.21
N ASN A 115 0.23 7.14 -2.24
CA ASN A 115 1.68 7.08 -2.40
C ASN A 115 2.34 8.17 -1.56
N LEU A 116 3.19 7.80 -0.59
CA LEU A 116 3.96 8.78 0.21
C LEU A 116 5.38 9.01 -0.33
N SER A 117 6.02 7.97 -0.84
CA SER A 117 7.37 8.07 -1.42
C SER A 117 7.31 8.83 -2.74
N MET A 118 8.23 9.77 -2.95
CA MET A 118 8.35 10.63 -4.16
C MET A 118 7.12 11.50 -4.49
N SER A 119 6.02 11.34 -3.75
CA SER A 119 4.77 12.07 -3.98
C SER A 119 4.87 13.51 -3.49
N GLU A 120 4.31 14.41 -4.29
CA GLU A 120 4.07 15.82 -3.97
C GLU A 120 2.58 16.10 -3.73
N HIS A 121 1.75 15.05 -3.67
CA HIS A 121 0.32 15.20 -3.47
C HIS A 121 0.01 15.89 -2.12
N PRO A 122 -0.86 16.92 -2.07
CA PRO A 122 -1.13 17.68 -0.84
C PRO A 122 -1.59 16.83 0.35
N PHE A 123 -2.32 15.73 0.07
CA PHE A 123 -2.78 14.78 1.09
C PHE A 123 -1.65 14.00 1.81
N LYS A 124 -0.42 14.05 1.29
CA LYS A 124 0.72 13.32 1.85
C LYS A 124 0.98 13.65 3.31
N SER A 125 0.91 14.93 3.70
CA SER A 125 1.13 15.36 5.09
C SER A 125 0.07 14.77 6.00
N THR A 126 -1.21 14.98 5.66
CA THR A 126 -2.37 14.42 6.37
C THR A 126 -2.25 12.91 6.55
N LEU A 127 -2.01 12.15 5.48
CA LEU A 127 -1.87 10.71 5.55
C LEU A 127 -0.65 10.26 6.39
N SER A 128 0.43 11.03 6.35
CA SER A 128 1.62 10.76 7.19
C SER A 128 1.32 11.00 8.66
N ASP A 129 0.55 12.04 9.00
CA ASP A 129 0.12 12.33 10.37
C ASP A 129 -0.83 11.27 10.90
N MET A 130 -1.84 10.87 10.14
CA MET A 130 -2.76 9.78 10.51
C MET A 130 -1.98 8.49 10.81
N ARG A 131 -1.03 8.11 9.93
CA ARG A 131 -0.18 6.94 10.17
C ARG A 131 0.72 7.06 11.40
N ARG A 132 1.17 8.27 11.74
CA ARG A 132 1.97 8.51 12.95
C ARG A 132 1.12 8.41 14.21
N ALA A 133 -0.13 8.88 14.15
CA ALA A 133 -1.06 8.87 15.28
C ALA A 133 -1.49 7.46 15.71
N LEU A 134 -1.49 6.49 14.78
CA LEU A 134 -1.82 5.09 15.10
C LEU A 134 -1.07 4.57 16.33
N ALA A 135 -1.83 4.08 17.32
CA ALA A 135 -1.30 3.55 18.58
C ALA A 135 -0.33 4.51 19.30
N ARG A 136 -0.54 5.82 19.18
CA ARG A 136 0.04 6.81 20.09
C ARG A 136 -1.04 7.18 21.10
N VAL A 137 -0.71 7.01 22.38
CA VAL A 137 -1.49 7.49 23.51
C VAL A 137 -1.11 8.94 23.78
#